data_AF-A0AA38XUI5-F1
#
_entry.id   AF-A0AA38XUI5-F1
#
_cell.length_a   1.000
_cell.length_b   1.000
_cell.length_c   1.000
_cell.angle_alpha   90.00
_cell.angle_beta   90.00
_cell.angle_gamma   90.00
#
_symmetry.space_group_name_H-M   'P 1'
#
loop_
_entity.id
_entity.type
_entity.pdbx_description
1 polymer ?
#
loop_
_entity_poly.entity_id
_entity_poly.type
_entity_poly.pdbx_seq_one_letter_code
_entity_poly.pdbx_strand_id
1 'polypeptide(L)'
;MSGLRCRGQFQKERHMPQKLIDQTTIQPDGSPGDDAFTAFAICNENFEDAEARLVVLEAGGGEAGDRLDTEIAARAAADAALGARIDAEHSLLTQESADRIAAIQAEASARAALGARLVGNNVLINGDFDFWQRGTQFANSNTYTADRWFMQQGFVTGQLYWQHTPLPGENNFPDSPYTLAINITGNTDNAQCHQVVEQRVEDVRTFAGKVCTLSFRVFNGGAAGRKIAVEFAQTFGAGGSAPVLGISPETFTLAAGMNYIKKTVTMPSVAGKTANFGHAAVVALWSSAGSNFVSRTGGLTPQTGSLYFSQIKWEPGAVATPFERRPIGLELALCQRYYCKSYNLATNPGTPNSDAGRIATGIQIGGTNSPSFTAYALRFPVNMRNAPAVTLYGAVSGNPNKITMSDNADSTGVPTARGLNGSGCEINWVNNAGTFGGWFHFTADAEI
;
A
#
# COMPACT_ATOMS: atom_id res chain seq x y z
N MET A 1 16.02 25.06 -54.97
CA MET A 1 16.04 25.63 -56.34
C MET A 1 17.16 26.66 -56.43
N SER A 2 18.32 26.29 -56.96
CA SER A 2 19.29 27.22 -57.54
C SER A 2 20.24 26.36 -58.38
N GLY A 3 20.04 26.38 -59.69
CA GLY A 3 20.86 25.64 -60.64
C GLY A 3 22.20 26.35 -60.85
N LEU A 4 23.31 25.68 -60.57
CA LEU A 4 24.62 26.05 -61.10
C LEU A 4 24.90 25.20 -62.34
N ARG A 5 24.70 25.79 -63.52
CA ARG A 5 25.23 25.27 -64.78
C ARG A 5 26.73 25.57 -64.84
N CYS A 6 27.57 24.58 -64.56
CA CYS A 6 28.99 24.64 -64.94
C CYS A 6 29.10 24.28 -66.43
N ARG A 7 29.07 25.28 -67.32
CA ARG A 7 29.57 25.13 -68.69
C ARG A 7 31.11 25.20 -68.63
N GLY A 8 31.76 24.06 -68.48
CA GLY A 8 33.18 23.94 -68.75
C GLY A 8 33.39 24.01 -70.27
N GLN A 9 33.90 25.13 -70.76
CA GLN A 9 34.51 25.19 -72.09
C GLN A 9 35.75 24.28 -72.06
N PHE A 10 35.60 23.03 -72.51
CA PHE A 10 36.75 22.22 -72.89
C PHE A 10 37.38 22.88 -74.13
N GLN A 11 38.38 23.74 -73.94
CA GLN A 11 39.31 24.02 -75.00
C GLN A 11 40.02 22.69 -75.33
N LYS A 12 39.76 22.16 -76.53
CA LYS A 12 40.58 21.09 -77.11
C LYS A 12 41.98 21.64 -77.28
N GLU A 13 42.87 21.36 -76.33
CA GLU A 13 44.31 21.50 -76.55
C GLU A 13 44.67 20.66 -77.78
N ARG A 14 45.16 21.33 -78.83
CA ARG A 14 45.73 20.63 -79.99
C ARG A 14 47.04 20.02 -79.53
N HIS A 15 46.99 18.73 -79.22
CA HIS A 15 48.15 17.88 -79.00
C HIS A 15 49.16 18.08 -80.14
N MET A 16 50.36 18.61 -79.84
CA MET A 16 51.48 18.48 -80.77
C MET A 16 52.05 17.07 -80.57
N PRO A 17 52.03 16.20 -81.61
CA PRO A 17 52.64 14.88 -81.49
C PRO A 17 54.15 15.04 -81.27
N GLN A 18 54.71 14.22 -80.38
CA GLN A 18 56.14 14.20 -80.10
C GLN A 18 56.92 14.06 -81.41
N LYS A 19 57.80 15.03 -81.68
CA LYS A 19 58.64 15.02 -82.89
C LYS A 19 59.74 13.96 -82.70
N LEU A 20 59.89 13.06 -83.65
CA LEU A 20 60.90 11.99 -83.59
C LEU A 20 62.16 12.44 -84.34
N ILE A 21 63.33 12.13 -83.77
CA ILE A 21 64.62 12.32 -84.44
C ILE A 21 64.79 11.19 -85.46
N ASP A 22 65.07 11.54 -86.71
CA ASP A 22 65.36 10.55 -87.75
C ASP A 22 66.81 10.07 -87.61
N GLN A 23 67.02 8.77 -87.51
CA GLN A 23 68.34 8.15 -87.36
C GLN A 23 68.80 7.41 -88.62
N THR A 24 67.98 7.39 -89.68
CA THR A 24 68.12 6.41 -90.77
C THR A 24 68.08 7.01 -92.17
N THR A 25 67.49 8.19 -92.35
CA THR A 25 67.46 8.86 -93.64
C THR A 25 68.84 9.41 -94.01
N ILE A 26 69.34 9.09 -95.21
CA ILE A 26 70.66 9.53 -95.68
C ILE A 26 70.56 10.98 -96.17
N GLN A 27 71.36 11.86 -95.58
CA GLN A 27 71.45 13.27 -95.94
C GLN A 27 72.24 13.46 -97.26
N PRO A 28 72.10 14.62 -97.94
CA PRO A 28 72.81 14.91 -99.19
C PRO A 28 74.34 14.83 -99.12
N ASP A 29 74.92 14.90 -97.92
CA ASP A 29 76.36 14.78 -97.65
C ASP A 29 76.83 13.33 -97.41
N GLY A 30 75.91 12.36 -97.47
CA GLY A 30 76.17 10.93 -97.25
C GLY A 30 76.15 10.48 -95.79
N SER A 31 75.88 11.37 -94.84
CA SER A 31 75.72 11.02 -93.43
C SER A 31 74.29 10.50 -93.13
N PRO A 32 74.14 9.47 -92.28
CA PRO A 32 72.82 8.96 -91.90
C PRO A 32 72.22 9.74 -90.72
N GLY A 33 70.92 10.08 -90.81
CA GLY A 33 70.11 10.71 -89.76
C GLY A 33 70.05 12.24 -89.82
N ASP A 34 69.26 12.84 -88.92
CA ASP A 34 69.21 14.29 -88.72
C ASP A 34 70.57 14.82 -88.24
N ASP A 35 70.96 16.02 -88.69
CA ASP A 35 72.15 16.68 -88.17
C ASP A 35 71.98 17.04 -86.68
N ALA A 36 73.11 17.24 -85.99
CA ALA A 36 73.09 17.49 -84.54
C ALA A 36 72.22 18.70 -84.18
N PHE A 37 72.24 19.78 -84.97
CA PHE A 37 71.47 20.99 -84.69
C PHE A 37 69.96 20.76 -84.80
N THR A 38 69.53 20.00 -85.80
CA THR A 38 68.13 19.62 -86.04
C THR A 38 67.63 18.66 -84.96
N ALA A 39 68.43 17.67 -84.58
CA ALA A 39 68.11 16.76 -83.49
C ALA A 39 68.02 17.51 -82.13
N PHE A 40 68.92 18.46 -81.87
CA PHE A 40 68.86 19.30 -80.67
C PHE A 40 67.64 20.25 -80.67
N ALA A 41 67.27 20.81 -81.82
CA ALA A 41 66.08 21.64 -81.95
C ALA A 41 64.79 20.84 -81.67
N ILE A 42 64.68 19.62 -82.23
CA ILE A 42 63.56 18.70 -81.98
C ILE A 42 63.47 18.32 -80.50
N CYS A 43 64.60 18.04 -79.85
CA CYS A 43 64.64 17.81 -78.41
C CYS A 43 64.11 19.01 -77.62
N ASN A 44 64.60 20.22 -77.91
CA ASN A 44 64.17 21.43 -77.21
C ASN A 44 62.67 21.70 -77.37
N GLU A 45 62.14 21.57 -78.58
CA GLU A 45 60.70 21.76 -78.84
C GLU A 45 59.83 20.72 -78.12
N ASN A 46 60.27 19.45 -78.05
CA ASN A 46 59.58 18.42 -77.27
C ASN A 46 59.66 18.68 -75.76
N PHE A 47 60.79 19.21 -75.27
CA PHE A 47 60.93 19.61 -73.87
C PHE A 47 60.02 20.79 -73.53
N GLU A 48 59.93 21.81 -74.40
CA GLU A 48 59.03 22.94 -74.23
C GLU A 48 57.54 22.53 -74.21
N ASP A 49 57.12 21.60 -75.09
CA ASP A 49 55.74 21.05 -75.07
C ASP A 49 55.47 20.24 -73.79
N ALA A 50 56.43 19.41 -73.38
CA ALA A 50 56.32 18.63 -72.15
C ALA A 50 56.23 19.52 -70.90
N GLU A 51 57.04 20.58 -70.82
CA GLU A 51 56.99 21.57 -69.73
C GLU A 51 55.66 22.33 -69.74
N ALA A 52 55.18 22.79 -70.91
CA ALA A 52 53.89 23.47 -71.00
C ALA A 52 52.73 22.59 -70.53
N ARG A 53 52.73 21.30 -70.90
CA ARG A 53 51.74 20.32 -70.45
C ARG A 53 51.83 20.06 -68.94
N LEU A 54 53.04 19.99 -68.41
CA LEU A 54 53.28 19.81 -66.98
C LEU A 54 52.71 21.00 -66.20
N VAL A 55 52.97 22.23 -66.65
CA VAL A 55 52.45 23.47 -66.03
C VAL A 55 50.92 23.50 -66.00
N VAL A 56 50.25 23.11 -67.09
CA VAL A 56 48.78 23.05 -67.15
C VAL A 56 48.22 21.96 -66.21
N LEU A 57 48.86 20.79 -66.18
CA LEU A 57 48.49 19.70 -65.27
C LEU A 57 48.67 20.10 -63.80
N GLU A 58 49.77 20.78 -63.46
CA GLU A 58 50.04 21.28 -62.12
C GLU A 58 49.03 22.35 -61.70
N ALA A 59 48.68 23.27 -62.61
CA ALA A 59 47.66 24.29 -62.35
C ALA A 59 46.26 23.66 -62.14
N GLY A 60 45.83 22.76 -63.03
CA GLY A 60 44.53 22.08 -62.89
C GLY A 60 44.46 21.12 -61.69
N GLY A 61 45.57 20.49 -61.34
CA GLY A 61 45.71 19.65 -60.14
C GLY A 61 45.59 20.45 -58.85
N GLY A 62 46.20 21.65 -58.81
CA GLY A 62 46.08 22.59 -57.70
C GLY A 62 44.63 23.07 -57.51
N GLU A 63 43.98 23.53 -58.58
CA GLU A 63 42.58 23.99 -58.51
C GLU A 63 41.60 22.88 -58.08
N ALA A 64 41.83 21.64 -58.53
CA ALA A 64 41.02 20.49 -58.12
C ALA A 64 41.25 20.12 -56.65
N GLY A 65 42.49 20.19 -56.18
CA GLY A 65 42.86 20.00 -54.77
C GLY A 65 42.21 21.03 -53.86
N ASP A 66 42.36 22.31 -54.19
CA ASP A 66 41.79 23.43 -53.41
C ASP A 66 40.27 23.33 -53.29
N ARG A 67 39.60 22.92 -54.37
CA ARG A 67 38.15 22.69 -54.38
C ARG A 67 37.74 21.52 -53.48
N LEU A 68 38.48 20.42 -53.53
CA LEU A 68 38.21 19.25 -52.70
C LEU A 68 38.42 19.59 -51.21
N ASP A 69 39.51 20.27 -50.88
CA ASP A 69 39.81 20.70 -49.51
C ASP A 69 38.74 21.65 -48.96
N THR A 70 38.26 22.57 -49.80
CA THR A 70 37.13 23.45 -49.46
C THR A 70 35.85 22.66 -49.16
N GLU A 71 35.53 21.64 -49.97
CA GLU A 71 34.33 20.83 -49.75
C GLU A 71 34.46 19.93 -48.51
N ILE A 72 35.64 19.35 -48.25
CA ILE A 72 35.92 18.58 -47.03
C ILE A 72 35.76 19.47 -45.80
N ALA A 73 36.33 20.68 -45.81
CA ALA A 73 36.21 21.63 -44.71
C ALA A 73 34.74 22.02 -44.46
N ALA A 74 33.97 22.26 -45.53
CA ALA A 74 32.55 22.57 -45.42
C ALA A 74 31.73 21.41 -44.85
N ARG A 75 32.02 20.16 -45.26
CA ARG A 75 31.36 18.96 -44.72
C ARG A 75 31.71 18.72 -43.25
N ALA A 76 32.98 18.84 -42.88
CA ALA A 76 33.41 18.71 -41.48
C ALA A 76 32.73 19.76 -40.57
N ALA A 77 32.58 20.99 -41.05
CA ALA A 77 31.83 22.03 -40.33
C ALA A 77 30.33 21.71 -40.20
N ALA A 78 29.71 21.16 -41.25
CA ALA A 78 28.31 20.74 -41.23
C ALA A 78 28.07 19.55 -40.28
N ASP A 79 28.96 18.55 -40.28
CA ASP A 79 28.88 17.40 -39.39
C ASP A 79 29.07 17.81 -37.92
N ALA A 80 30.00 18.73 -37.64
CA ALA A 80 30.17 19.29 -36.30
C ALA A 80 28.92 20.05 -35.84
N ALA A 81 28.31 20.85 -36.73
CA ALA A 81 27.07 21.55 -36.43
C ALA A 81 25.88 20.59 -36.21
N LEU A 82 25.81 19.49 -36.98
CA LEU A 82 24.80 18.45 -36.79
C LEU A 82 25.00 17.71 -35.46
N GLY A 83 26.23 17.34 -35.11
CA GLY A 83 26.57 16.74 -33.82
C GLY A 83 26.14 17.61 -32.65
N ALA A 84 26.50 18.90 -32.69
CA ALA A 84 26.09 19.85 -31.65
C ALA A 84 24.55 19.99 -31.52
N ARG A 85 23.81 19.91 -32.63
CA ARG A 85 22.34 19.92 -32.63
C ARG A 85 21.76 18.65 -32.02
N ILE A 86 22.30 17.49 -32.37
CA ILE A 86 21.88 16.20 -31.82
C ILE A 86 22.13 16.16 -30.32
N ASP A 87 23.31 16.61 -29.87
CA ASP A 87 23.66 16.65 -28.45
C ASP A 87 22.73 17.58 -27.67
N ALA A 88 22.43 18.76 -28.23
CA ALA A 88 21.49 19.71 -27.63
C ALA A 88 20.07 19.11 -27.53
N GLU A 89 19.58 18.45 -28.59
CA GLU A 89 18.26 17.83 -28.61
C GLU A 89 18.18 16.63 -27.64
N HIS A 90 19.22 15.81 -27.58
CA HIS A 90 19.31 14.69 -26.64
C HIS A 90 19.35 15.17 -25.18
N SER A 91 20.06 16.27 -24.90
CA SER A 91 20.06 16.90 -23.58
C SER A 91 18.68 17.43 -23.21
N LEU A 92 17.96 18.03 -24.16
CA LEU A 92 16.59 18.53 -23.98
C LEU A 92 15.61 17.39 -23.69
N LEU A 93 15.66 16.30 -24.46
CA LEU A 93 14.84 15.10 -24.24
C LEU A 93 15.12 14.44 -22.90
N THR A 94 16.40 14.36 -22.51
CA THR A 94 16.80 13.79 -21.21
C THR A 94 16.23 14.65 -20.08
N GLN A 95 16.35 15.97 -20.17
CA GLN A 95 15.79 16.89 -19.18
C GLN A 95 14.26 16.78 -19.11
N GLU A 96 13.57 16.80 -20.26
CA GLU A 96 12.10 16.67 -20.31
C GLU A 96 11.64 15.33 -19.72
N SER A 97 12.37 14.24 -19.99
CA SER A 97 12.05 12.93 -19.42
C SER A 97 12.23 12.91 -17.89
N ALA A 98 13.29 13.53 -17.36
CA ALA A 98 13.52 13.65 -15.92
C ALA A 98 12.43 14.50 -15.26
N ASP A 99 12.05 15.61 -15.88
CA ASP A 99 10.99 16.50 -15.40
C ASP A 99 9.62 15.79 -15.39
N ARG A 100 9.30 15.03 -16.45
CA ARG A 100 8.07 14.21 -16.51
C ARG A 100 8.05 13.13 -15.43
N ILE A 101 9.16 12.45 -15.19
CA ILE A 101 9.26 11.43 -14.12
C ILE A 101 9.06 12.09 -12.75
N ALA A 102 9.70 13.23 -12.49
CA ALA A 102 9.54 13.97 -11.25
C ALA A 102 8.09 14.44 -11.04
N ALA A 103 7.42 14.90 -12.09
CA ALA A 103 6.01 15.29 -12.04
C ALA A 103 5.08 14.11 -11.71
N ILE A 104 5.28 12.95 -12.36
CA ILE A 104 4.51 11.72 -12.07
C ILE A 104 4.72 11.28 -10.61
N GLN A 105 5.96 11.34 -10.12
CA GLN A 105 6.27 11.01 -8.73
C GLN A 105 5.61 11.99 -7.74
N ALA A 106 5.64 13.29 -8.05
CA ALA A 106 4.98 14.31 -7.24
C ALA A 106 3.46 14.11 -7.19
N GLU A 107 2.82 13.81 -8.32
CA GLU A 107 1.38 13.51 -8.39
C GLU A 107 1.03 12.23 -7.60
N ALA A 108 1.84 11.17 -7.72
CA ALA A 108 1.67 9.95 -6.95
C ALA A 108 1.78 10.21 -5.43
N SER A 109 2.76 11.01 -5.00
CA SER A 109 2.90 11.43 -3.61
C SER A 109 1.75 12.30 -3.13
N ALA A 110 1.26 13.24 -3.96
CA ALA A 110 0.11 14.08 -3.63
C ALA A 110 -1.17 13.25 -3.49
N ARG A 111 -1.40 12.27 -4.37
CA ARG A 111 -2.53 11.35 -4.30
C ARG A 111 -2.43 10.43 -3.08
N ALA A 112 -1.24 9.95 -2.74
CA ALA A 112 -1.00 9.18 -1.52
C ALA A 112 -1.27 10.02 -0.26
N ALA A 113 -0.83 11.28 -0.24
CA ALA A 113 -1.10 12.22 0.85
C ALA A 113 -2.60 12.55 0.97
N LEU A 114 -3.33 12.64 -0.14
CA LEU A 114 -4.78 12.85 -0.13
C LEU A 114 -5.51 11.60 0.40
N GLY A 115 -5.10 10.40 -0.03
CA GLY A 115 -5.64 9.14 0.49
C GLY A 115 -5.37 8.96 1.99
N ALA A 116 -4.15 9.28 2.43
CA ALA A 116 -3.75 9.34 3.84
C ALA A 116 -4.65 10.26 4.66
N ARG A 117 -4.97 11.45 4.12
CA ARG A 117 -5.83 12.42 4.80
C ARG A 117 -7.30 11.98 4.93
N LEU A 118 -7.80 11.18 3.98
CA LEU A 118 -9.22 10.78 3.97
C LEU A 118 -9.48 9.48 4.73
N VAL A 119 -8.58 8.48 4.60
CA VAL A 119 -8.73 7.14 5.20
C VAL A 119 -7.83 6.95 6.42
N GLY A 120 -6.81 7.81 6.61
CA GLY A 120 -5.76 7.62 7.61
C GLY A 120 -4.71 6.60 7.14
N ASN A 121 -3.44 6.83 7.52
CA ASN A 121 -2.36 5.87 7.25
C ASN A 121 -2.35 4.67 8.19
N ASN A 122 -3.19 4.68 9.22
CA ASN A 122 -3.37 3.54 10.10
C ASN A 122 -4.12 2.43 9.35
N VAL A 123 -3.65 1.19 9.39
CA VAL A 123 -4.46 0.04 8.92
C VAL A 123 -5.31 -0.58 10.02
N LEU A 124 -5.05 -0.21 11.27
CA LEU A 124 -5.81 -0.68 12.42
C LEU A 124 -7.14 0.08 12.53
N ILE A 125 -8.16 -0.65 12.93
CA ILE A 125 -9.51 -0.16 13.22
C ILE A 125 -9.64 -0.06 14.74
N ASN A 126 -10.26 1.02 15.21
CA ASN A 126 -10.48 1.35 16.61
C ASN A 126 -9.17 1.40 17.42
N GLY A 127 -8.09 1.92 16.82
CA GLY A 127 -6.77 1.98 17.45
C GLY A 127 -6.68 2.93 18.66
N ASP A 128 -7.61 3.88 18.75
CA ASP A 128 -7.76 4.80 19.90
C ASP A 128 -8.87 4.38 20.86
N PHE A 129 -9.53 3.24 20.61
CA PHE A 129 -10.55 2.64 21.47
C PHE A 129 -11.80 3.49 21.70
N ASP A 130 -12.19 4.28 20.71
CA ASP A 130 -13.41 5.10 20.73
C ASP A 130 -14.70 4.27 20.81
N PHE A 131 -14.71 3.06 20.25
CA PHE A 131 -15.88 2.20 20.15
C PHE A 131 -15.76 0.93 20.99
N TRP A 132 -16.84 0.61 21.69
CA TRP A 132 -16.98 -0.56 22.56
C TRP A 132 -18.36 -1.19 22.36
N GLN A 133 -18.71 -1.50 21.11
CA GLN A 133 -20.07 -1.90 20.78
C GLN A 133 -20.47 -3.24 21.44
N ARG A 134 -19.51 -4.14 21.66
CA ARG A 134 -19.68 -5.51 22.17
C ARG A 134 -19.82 -5.60 23.71
N GLY A 135 -19.67 -4.49 24.41
CA GLY A 135 -19.60 -4.44 25.88
C GLY A 135 -18.34 -3.71 26.35
N THR A 136 -18.29 -3.38 27.64
CA THR A 136 -17.22 -2.56 28.23
C THR A 136 -16.28 -3.34 29.16
N GLN A 137 -16.53 -4.62 29.41
CA GLN A 137 -15.71 -5.49 30.27
C GLN A 137 -15.71 -6.93 29.77
N PHE A 138 -14.54 -7.56 29.77
CA PHE A 138 -14.32 -8.92 29.26
C PHE A 138 -13.30 -9.68 30.11
N ALA A 139 -13.64 -10.90 30.52
CA ALA A 139 -12.75 -11.80 31.27
C ALA A 139 -12.52 -13.16 30.56
N ASN A 140 -13.26 -13.43 29.48
CA ASN A 140 -13.14 -14.67 28.70
C ASN A 140 -11.96 -14.59 27.73
N SER A 141 -11.44 -15.76 27.33
CA SER A 141 -10.41 -15.86 26.28
C SER A 141 -11.05 -16.07 24.91
N ASN A 142 -10.28 -15.85 23.84
CA ASN A 142 -10.70 -16.02 22.44
C ASN A 142 -11.95 -15.21 22.07
N THR A 143 -12.00 -13.95 22.50
CA THR A 143 -13.15 -13.06 22.28
C THR A 143 -12.72 -11.74 21.68
N TYR A 144 -13.57 -11.19 20.82
CA TYR A 144 -13.49 -9.78 20.41
C TYR A 144 -13.99 -8.88 21.55
N THR A 145 -13.37 -7.72 21.70
CA THR A 145 -13.56 -6.82 22.86
C THR A 145 -13.95 -5.40 22.42
N ALA A 146 -13.01 -4.45 22.45
CA ALA A 146 -13.16 -3.09 21.93
C ALA A 146 -13.30 -3.12 20.39
N ASP A 147 -14.47 -3.57 19.94
CA ASP A 147 -14.78 -3.88 18.56
C ASP A 147 -13.83 -4.92 17.96
N ARG A 148 -12.81 -4.49 17.23
CA ARG A 148 -11.93 -5.36 16.40
C ARG A 148 -10.78 -5.99 17.16
N TRP A 149 -10.54 -5.57 18.40
CA TRP A 149 -9.45 -6.06 19.21
C TRP A 149 -9.79 -7.42 19.82
N PHE A 150 -9.00 -8.42 19.45
CA PHE A 150 -9.17 -9.80 19.86
C PHE A 150 -8.28 -10.11 21.06
N MET A 151 -8.86 -10.69 22.09
CA MET A 151 -8.18 -11.11 23.30
C MET A 151 -7.88 -12.60 23.26
N GLN A 152 -6.66 -12.98 23.63
CA GLN A 152 -6.33 -14.34 24.02
C GLN A 152 -5.56 -14.37 25.33
N GLN A 153 -5.91 -15.31 26.17
CA GLN A 153 -5.26 -15.53 27.45
C GLN A 153 -5.44 -16.96 27.93
N GLY A 154 -4.52 -17.41 28.77
CA GLY A 154 -4.57 -18.73 29.40
C GLY A 154 -3.59 -18.82 30.54
N PHE A 155 -3.90 -19.66 31.53
CA PHE A 155 -3.08 -19.88 32.73
C PHE A 155 -2.73 -18.59 33.49
N VAL A 156 -3.71 -17.70 33.62
CA VAL A 156 -3.65 -16.42 34.33
C VAL A 156 -4.85 -16.30 35.28
N THR A 157 -4.76 -15.47 36.32
CA THR A 157 -5.84 -15.19 37.27
C THR A 157 -6.15 -13.70 37.38
N GLY A 158 -7.39 -13.34 37.71
CA GLY A 158 -7.81 -11.94 37.87
C GLY A 158 -7.71 -11.13 36.58
N GLN A 159 -7.76 -11.81 35.44
CA GLN A 159 -7.74 -11.24 34.13
C GLN A 159 -8.97 -10.35 33.89
N LEU A 160 -8.75 -9.15 33.40
CA LEU A 160 -9.82 -8.24 32.99
C LEU A 160 -9.33 -7.36 31.85
N TYR A 161 -10.18 -7.18 30.85
CA TYR A 161 -10.05 -6.17 29.82
C TYR A 161 -11.26 -5.26 29.92
N TRP A 162 -11.06 -3.94 29.95
CA TRP A 162 -12.17 -3.02 30.11
C TRP A 162 -11.95 -1.68 29.42
N GLN A 163 -13.07 -1.01 29.15
CA GLN A 163 -13.11 0.37 28.73
C GLN A 163 -12.75 1.24 29.92
N HIS A 164 -11.60 1.90 29.86
CA HIS A 164 -11.21 2.90 30.83
C HIS A 164 -11.53 4.29 30.29
N THR A 165 -12.18 5.12 31.09
CA THR A 165 -12.41 6.52 30.78
C THR A 165 -11.38 7.35 31.54
N PRO A 166 -10.44 8.02 30.86
CA PRO A 166 -9.52 8.94 31.53
C PRO A 166 -10.28 9.97 32.35
N LEU A 167 -9.88 10.15 33.61
CA LEU A 167 -10.54 11.11 34.52
C LEU A 167 -10.20 12.56 34.13
N PRO A 168 -11.08 13.52 34.41
CA PRO A 168 -10.74 14.95 34.28
C PRO A 168 -9.48 15.29 35.10
N GLY A 169 -8.40 15.69 34.41
CA GLY A 169 -7.08 15.97 35.00
C GLY A 169 -6.02 14.89 34.76
N GLU A 170 -6.39 13.73 34.21
CA GLU A 170 -5.43 12.71 33.76
C GLU A 170 -4.84 13.10 32.40
N ASN A 171 -3.67 13.74 32.41
CA ASN A 171 -2.94 14.12 31.19
C ASN A 171 -2.26 12.94 30.47
N ASN A 172 -2.51 11.70 30.88
CA ASN A 172 -1.89 10.51 30.29
C ASN A 172 -2.43 10.21 28.87
N PHE A 173 -3.72 10.49 28.66
CA PHE A 173 -4.45 10.25 27.40
C PHE A 173 -5.37 11.42 27.03
N PRO A 174 -4.84 12.64 26.83
CA PRO A 174 -5.65 13.85 26.70
C PRO A 174 -6.57 13.84 25.47
N ASP A 175 -6.21 13.08 24.43
CA ASP A 175 -6.92 13.07 23.14
C ASP A 175 -7.81 11.84 22.94
N SER A 176 -7.75 10.86 23.85
CA SER A 176 -8.47 9.59 23.77
C SER A 176 -9.63 9.60 24.77
N PRO A 177 -10.90 9.56 24.33
CA PRO A 177 -12.04 9.57 25.26
C PRO A 177 -12.13 8.29 26.09
N TYR A 178 -11.61 7.18 25.54
CA TYR A 178 -11.50 5.90 26.20
C TYR A 178 -10.13 5.29 25.90
N THR A 179 -9.72 4.35 26.74
CA THR A 179 -8.54 3.51 26.52
C THR A 179 -8.86 2.05 26.75
N LEU A 180 -8.09 1.17 26.10
CA LEU A 180 -8.10 -0.25 26.43
C LEU A 180 -7.26 -0.47 27.68
N ALA A 181 -7.90 -0.90 28.76
CA ALA A 181 -7.22 -1.30 29.96
C ALA A 181 -7.22 -2.83 30.10
N ILE A 182 -6.10 -3.38 30.55
CA ILE A 182 -5.91 -4.81 30.79
C ILE A 182 -5.29 -5.04 32.16
N ASN A 183 -5.63 -6.13 32.82
CA ASN A 183 -5.10 -6.52 34.12
C ASN A 183 -4.93 -8.03 34.23
N ILE A 184 -4.01 -8.46 35.08
CA ILE A 184 -3.84 -9.83 35.60
C ILE A 184 -3.38 -9.71 37.05
N THR A 185 -3.87 -10.55 37.96
CA THR A 185 -3.42 -10.60 39.37
C THR A 185 -2.48 -11.78 39.67
N GLY A 186 -2.39 -12.78 38.79
CA GLY A 186 -1.49 -13.91 38.95
C GLY A 186 -1.32 -14.75 37.67
N ASN A 187 -0.30 -15.61 37.66
CA ASN A 187 -0.07 -16.60 36.61
C ASN A 187 -0.13 -17.99 37.26
N THR A 188 -0.91 -18.91 36.70
CA THR A 188 -1.07 -20.26 37.25
C THR A 188 -0.08 -21.27 36.69
N ASP A 189 0.62 -20.91 35.59
CA ASP A 189 1.67 -21.73 34.99
C ASP A 189 2.74 -20.84 34.34
N ASN A 190 4.02 -21.07 34.64
CA ASN A 190 5.10 -20.22 34.15
C ASN A 190 5.51 -20.47 32.70
N ALA A 191 5.16 -21.63 32.13
CA ALA A 191 5.50 -21.99 30.75
C ALA A 191 4.37 -21.60 29.78
N GLN A 192 3.12 -21.78 30.19
CA GLN A 192 1.93 -21.64 29.35
C GLN A 192 1.15 -20.35 29.58
N CYS A 193 1.44 -19.56 30.62
CA CYS A 193 0.71 -18.31 30.83
C CYS A 193 0.87 -17.37 29.64
N HIS A 194 -0.22 -16.73 29.26
CA HIS A 194 -0.19 -15.67 28.27
C HIS A 194 -1.37 -14.75 28.46
N GLN A 195 -1.15 -13.48 28.14
CA GLN A 195 -2.19 -12.50 27.89
C GLN A 195 -1.73 -11.64 26.71
N VAL A 196 -2.51 -11.68 25.64
CA VAL A 196 -2.23 -11.02 24.38
C VAL A 196 -3.50 -10.35 23.87
N VAL A 197 -3.33 -9.15 23.34
CA VAL A 197 -4.35 -8.48 22.54
C VAL A 197 -3.83 -8.31 21.13
N GLU A 198 -4.65 -8.63 20.14
CA GLU A 198 -4.25 -8.56 18.75
C GLU A 198 -5.32 -7.94 17.88
N GLN A 199 -4.90 -7.46 16.72
CA GLN A 199 -5.82 -7.10 15.66
C GLN A 199 -5.38 -7.75 14.35
N ARG A 200 -6.34 -8.38 13.69
CA ARG A 200 -6.17 -9.05 12.41
C ARG A 200 -6.62 -8.11 11.31
N VAL A 201 -5.67 -7.51 10.61
CA VAL A 201 -5.93 -6.70 9.42
C VAL A 201 -6.26 -7.64 8.27
N GLU A 202 -7.39 -7.41 7.62
CA GLU A 202 -7.79 -8.20 6.45
C GLU A 202 -6.68 -8.12 5.40
N ASP A 203 -6.51 -9.23 4.68
CA ASP A 203 -5.48 -9.36 3.67
C ASP A 203 -4.06 -9.55 4.22
N VAL A 204 -3.55 -10.78 4.10
CA VAL A 204 -2.17 -11.13 4.48
C VAL A 204 -1.12 -10.41 3.62
N ARG A 205 -1.52 -9.86 2.47
CA ARG A 205 -0.67 -9.03 1.61
C ARG A 205 -0.43 -7.64 2.20
N THR A 206 -1.17 -7.23 3.23
CA THR A 206 -0.94 -5.98 3.95
C THR A 206 0.52 -5.93 4.42
N PHE A 207 1.27 -4.98 3.84
CA PHE A 207 2.70 -4.77 4.01
C PHE A 207 3.63 -5.94 3.62
N ALA A 208 3.15 -7.02 3.00
CA ALA A 208 3.99 -8.15 2.62
C ALA A 208 5.19 -7.71 1.74
N GLY A 209 6.40 -8.10 2.15
CA GLY A 209 7.65 -7.70 1.51
C GLY A 209 8.04 -6.23 1.66
N LYS A 210 7.34 -5.46 2.52
CA LYS A 210 7.55 -4.02 2.72
C LYS A 210 7.91 -3.72 4.16
N VAL A 211 8.58 -2.57 4.35
CA VAL A 211 8.81 -1.97 5.66
C VAL A 211 7.53 -1.30 6.14
N CYS A 212 7.18 -1.53 7.40
CA CYS A 212 6.08 -0.88 8.10
C CYS A 212 6.47 -0.58 9.56
N THR A 213 5.72 0.31 10.19
CA THR A 213 5.97 0.74 11.56
C THR A 213 4.69 0.69 12.39
N LEU A 214 4.79 0.05 13.56
CA LEU A 214 3.80 0.13 14.63
C LEU A 214 4.22 1.21 15.63
N SER A 215 3.26 2.00 16.10
CA SER A 215 3.45 2.89 17.24
C SER A 215 2.21 2.95 18.13
N PHE A 216 2.41 3.20 19.42
CA PHE A 216 1.30 3.35 20.38
C PHE A 216 1.75 3.98 21.69
N ARG A 217 0.74 4.43 22.46
CA ARG A 217 0.89 4.88 23.84
C ARG A 217 0.52 3.76 24.80
N VAL A 218 1.31 3.58 25.85
CA VAL A 218 1.00 2.67 26.95
C VAL A 218 1.30 3.34 28.31
N PHE A 219 0.30 3.35 29.19
CA PHE A 219 0.47 3.79 30.57
C PHE A 219 0.73 2.60 31.48
N ASN A 220 1.83 2.66 32.21
CA ASN A 220 2.15 1.73 33.27
C ASN A 220 1.88 2.39 34.62
N GLY A 221 0.76 2.05 35.25
CA GLY A 221 0.40 2.55 36.58
C GLY A 221 1.23 1.93 37.71
N GLY A 222 2.06 0.91 37.42
CA GLY A 222 2.95 0.27 38.38
C GLY A 222 4.36 0.85 38.40
N ALA A 223 5.27 0.15 39.08
CA ALA A 223 6.68 0.51 39.10
C ALA A 223 7.34 0.38 37.72
N ALA A 224 8.43 1.12 37.52
CA ALA A 224 9.28 0.97 36.34
C ALA A 224 9.90 -0.44 36.28
N GLY A 225 10.21 -0.90 35.06
CA GLY A 225 10.81 -2.22 34.82
C GLY A 225 9.83 -3.28 34.35
N ARG A 226 8.52 -3.00 34.38
CA ARG A 226 7.50 -3.83 33.73
C ARG A 226 7.78 -3.92 32.23
N LYS A 227 7.52 -5.07 31.61
CA LYS A 227 7.77 -5.30 30.19
C LYS A 227 6.49 -5.64 29.43
N ILE A 228 6.45 -5.26 28.17
CA ILE A 228 5.50 -5.76 27.17
C ILE A 228 6.28 -6.30 25.97
N ALA A 229 5.66 -7.13 25.14
CA ALA A 229 6.23 -7.50 23.86
C ALA A 229 5.31 -7.18 22.69
N VAL A 230 5.91 -6.85 21.56
CA VAL A 230 5.24 -6.67 20.27
C VAL A 230 5.64 -7.82 19.35
N GLU A 231 4.68 -8.35 18.64
CA GLU A 231 4.87 -9.38 17.63
C GLU A 231 4.03 -9.05 16.39
N PHE A 232 4.53 -9.43 15.21
CA PHE A 232 3.74 -9.51 13.99
C PHE A 232 3.55 -10.96 13.55
N ALA A 233 2.46 -11.23 12.84
CA ALA A 233 2.18 -12.53 12.26
C ALA A 233 1.47 -12.43 10.91
N GLN A 234 1.53 -13.51 10.14
CA GLN A 234 0.78 -13.70 8.91
C GLN A 234 -0.03 -15.00 9.02
N THR A 235 -1.34 -14.89 8.86
CA THR A 235 -2.25 -16.05 8.83
C THR A 235 -2.85 -16.14 7.44
N PHE A 236 -3.05 -17.37 6.95
CA PHE A 236 -3.43 -17.60 5.55
C PHE A 236 -4.85 -18.16 5.39
N GLY A 237 -5.67 -18.10 6.44
CA GLY A 237 -7.03 -18.64 6.44
C GLY A 237 -7.06 -20.17 6.52
N ALA A 238 -8.25 -20.72 6.76
CA ALA A 238 -8.44 -22.17 6.86
C ALA A 238 -8.08 -22.86 5.53
N GLY A 239 -7.31 -23.96 5.59
CA GLY A 239 -6.80 -24.66 4.42
C GLY A 239 -5.74 -23.90 3.60
N GLY A 240 -5.31 -22.72 4.07
CA GLY A 240 -4.21 -21.97 3.48
C GLY A 240 -2.84 -22.49 3.94
N SER A 241 -1.79 -21.75 3.63
CA SER A 241 -0.44 -22.04 4.13
C SER A 241 -0.34 -21.96 5.66
N ALA A 242 0.65 -22.64 6.24
CA ALA A 242 0.94 -22.54 7.67
C ALA A 242 1.18 -21.07 8.10
N PRO A 243 0.66 -20.63 9.26
CA PRO A 243 0.85 -19.27 9.74
C PRO A 243 2.34 -19.01 10.03
N VAL A 244 2.77 -17.79 9.76
CA VAL A 244 4.09 -17.30 10.16
C VAL A 244 3.88 -16.47 11.42
N LEU A 245 4.30 -17.02 12.55
CA LEU A 245 4.26 -16.37 13.86
C LEU A 245 5.67 -15.88 14.22
N GLY A 246 5.79 -14.99 15.20
CA GLY A 246 7.06 -14.52 15.74
C GLY A 246 7.83 -13.66 14.74
N ILE A 247 7.16 -12.83 13.95
CA ILE A 247 7.84 -11.95 12.99
C ILE A 247 8.40 -10.74 13.77
N SER A 248 9.73 -10.67 13.86
CA SER A 248 10.49 -9.61 14.54
C SER A 248 9.96 -9.25 15.93
N PRO A 249 9.83 -10.23 16.85
CA PRO A 249 9.32 -9.97 18.18
C PRO A 249 10.31 -9.09 18.94
N GLU A 250 9.79 -8.17 19.76
CA GLU A 250 10.62 -7.31 20.59
C GLU A 250 9.95 -7.04 21.93
N THR A 251 10.74 -7.16 23.01
CA THR A 251 10.33 -6.83 24.36
C THR A 251 10.76 -5.41 24.71
N PHE A 252 9.83 -4.59 25.19
CA PHE A 252 10.04 -3.22 25.63
C PHE A 252 9.92 -3.13 27.15
N THR A 253 10.92 -2.50 27.79
CA THR A 253 10.86 -2.16 29.22
C THR A 253 10.17 -0.83 29.40
N LEU A 254 9.14 -0.78 30.23
CA LEU A 254 8.32 0.38 30.51
C LEU A 254 8.82 1.12 31.76
N ALA A 255 8.89 2.44 31.66
CA ALA A 255 8.97 3.32 32.83
C ALA A 255 7.62 3.31 33.57
N ALA A 256 7.61 3.84 34.80
CA ALA A 256 6.36 4.21 35.46
C ALA A 256 5.73 5.39 34.69
N GLY A 257 4.40 5.39 34.56
CA GLY A 257 3.68 6.42 33.82
C GLY A 257 3.58 6.15 32.32
N MET A 258 3.51 7.23 31.53
CA MET A 258 3.33 7.16 30.08
C MET A 258 4.59 6.73 29.34
N ASN A 259 4.42 5.79 28.42
CA ASN A 259 5.45 5.34 27.49
C ASN A 259 4.92 5.44 26.06
N TYR A 260 5.82 5.71 25.12
CA TYR A 260 5.54 5.71 23.69
C TYR A 260 6.43 4.67 23.00
N ILE A 261 5.80 3.67 22.41
CA ILE A 261 6.49 2.52 21.81
C ILE A 261 6.45 2.65 20.29
N LYS A 262 7.57 2.31 19.65
CA LYS A 262 7.72 2.27 18.19
C LYS A 262 8.45 0.99 17.80
N LYS A 263 7.94 0.30 16.78
CA LYS A 263 8.55 -0.89 16.21
C LYS A 263 8.46 -0.85 14.69
N THR A 264 9.61 -0.71 14.03
CA THR A 264 9.72 -0.85 12.58
C THR A 264 10.09 -2.30 12.24
N VAL A 265 9.42 -2.88 11.25
CA VAL A 265 9.59 -4.26 10.82
C VAL A 265 9.51 -4.34 9.31
N THR A 266 10.19 -5.33 8.71
CA THR A 266 9.91 -5.74 7.33
C THR A 266 9.06 -6.99 7.37
N MET A 267 7.82 -6.92 6.87
CA MET A 267 6.96 -8.10 6.82
C MET A 267 7.48 -9.08 5.75
N PRO A 268 7.49 -10.40 6.01
CA PRO A 268 7.88 -11.40 5.04
C PRO A 268 7.06 -11.32 3.75
N SER A 269 7.70 -11.69 2.63
CA SER A 269 7.00 -11.90 1.38
C SER A 269 6.01 -13.07 1.51
N VAL A 270 4.87 -12.94 0.85
CA VAL A 270 3.85 -14.00 0.74
C VAL A 270 3.92 -14.75 -0.60
N ALA A 271 4.97 -14.53 -1.40
CA ALA A 271 5.17 -15.24 -2.66
C ALA A 271 5.24 -16.76 -2.43
N GLY A 272 4.49 -17.52 -3.24
CA GLY A 272 4.40 -18.98 -3.12
C GLY A 272 3.53 -19.49 -1.96
N LYS A 273 2.85 -18.59 -1.21
CA LYS A 273 1.88 -18.98 -0.18
C LYS A 273 0.47 -19.05 -0.74
N THR A 274 -0.31 -20.01 -0.27
CA THR A 274 -1.75 -20.11 -0.55
C THR A 274 -2.52 -19.34 0.52
N ALA A 275 -3.27 -18.32 0.13
CA ALA A 275 -4.09 -17.51 1.03
C ALA A 275 -5.58 -17.76 0.73
N ASN A 276 -6.32 -18.20 1.75
CA ASN A 276 -7.75 -18.49 1.69
C ASN A 276 -8.56 -17.47 2.50
N PHE A 277 -9.89 -17.59 2.44
CA PHE A 277 -10.80 -16.75 3.21
C PHE A 277 -10.38 -16.68 4.70
N GLY A 278 -10.38 -15.45 5.24
CA GLY A 278 -9.93 -15.17 6.60
C GLY A 278 -8.42 -14.95 6.77
N HIS A 279 -7.64 -14.95 5.69
CA HIS A 279 -6.22 -14.58 5.75
C HIS A 279 -6.02 -13.14 6.26
N ALA A 280 -4.96 -12.92 7.05
CA ALA A 280 -4.73 -11.64 7.71
C ALA A 280 -3.25 -11.39 8.00
N ALA A 281 -2.88 -10.11 7.97
CA ALA A 281 -1.69 -9.61 8.64
C ALA A 281 -2.08 -9.24 10.08
N VAL A 282 -1.25 -9.61 11.05
CA VAL A 282 -1.61 -9.54 12.47
C VAL A 282 -0.56 -8.76 13.23
N VAL A 283 -1.01 -7.88 14.13
CA VAL A 283 -0.18 -7.30 15.18
C VAL A 283 -0.69 -7.78 16.52
N ALA A 284 0.23 -8.21 17.39
CA ALA A 284 -0.07 -8.73 18.71
C ALA A 284 0.76 -8.01 19.78
N LEU A 285 0.09 -7.62 20.86
CA LEU A 285 0.67 -6.95 22.03
C LEU A 285 0.53 -7.87 23.24
N TRP A 286 1.66 -8.24 23.82
CA TRP A 286 1.75 -9.18 24.93
C TRP A 286 2.02 -8.44 26.23
N SER A 287 1.23 -8.72 27.27
CA SER A 287 1.40 -8.16 28.62
C SER A 287 1.98 -9.16 29.61
N SER A 288 1.85 -10.46 29.32
CA SER A 288 2.44 -11.58 30.06
C SER A 288 2.65 -12.74 29.10
N ALA A 289 3.75 -13.47 29.25
CA ALA A 289 4.03 -14.67 28.46
C ALA A 289 4.97 -15.62 29.20
N GLY A 290 4.68 -16.92 29.14
CA GLY A 290 5.52 -17.98 29.65
C GLY A 290 6.58 -18.45 28.66
N SER A 291 7.44 -19.37 29.11
CA SER A 291 8.60 -19.83 28.33
C SER A 291 8.24 -20.49 26.97
N ASN A 292 7.03 -21.00 26.79
CA ASN A 292 6.60 -21.57 25.51
C ASN A 292 6.41 -20.53 24.39
N PHE A 293 6.35 -19.24 24.74
CA PHE A 293 6.11 -18.16 23.81
C PHE A 293 7.35 -17.29 23.55
N VAL A 294 8.55 -17.71 23.99
CA VAL A 294 9.79 -16.93 23.86
C VAL A 294 10.08 -16.54 22.40
N SER A 295 9.82 -17.45 21.44
CA SER A 295 9.98 -17.17 20.01
C SER A 295 9.01 -16.13 19.46
N ARG A 296 7.90 -15.87 20.16
CA ARG A 296 6.87 -14.89 19.79
C ARG A 296 7.01 -13.57 20.54
N THR A 297 7.70 -13.55 21.67
CA THR A 297 7.79 -12.36 22.53
C THR A 297 9.18 -11.77 22.66
N GLY A 298 10.22 -12.45 22.17
CA GLY A 298 11.59 -11.98 22.33
C GLY A 298 12.06 -12.04 23.79
N GLY A 299 11.51 -12.98 24.58
CA GLY A 299 11.92 -13.21 25.98
C GLY A 299 11.10 -12.47 27.02
N LEU A 300 9.83 -12.12 26.72
CA LEU A 300 8.90 -11.67 27.76
C LEU A 300 8.69 -12.77 28.79
N THR A 301 8.57 -12.39 30.06
CA THR A 301 8.35 -13.30 31.19
C THR A 301 6.95 -13.10 31.80
N PRO A 302 6.46 -14.06 32.60
CA PRO A 302 5.19 -13.93 33.32
C PRO A 302 5.17 -12.68 34.21
N GLN A 303 4.10 -11.88 34.11
CA GLN A 303 3.97 -10.60 34.83
C GLN A 303 2.51 -10.36 35.24
N THR A 304 2.27 -9.40 36.14
CA THR A 304 0.95 -9.01 36.65
C THR A 304 0.79 -7.49 36.70
N GLY A 305 -0.43 -7.04 36.98
CA GLY A 305 -0.82 -5.64 37.14
C GLY A 305 -1.54 -5.06 35.91
N SER A 306 -1.91 -3.79 36.00
CA SER A 306 -2.68 -3.10 34.95
C SER A 306 -1.83 -2.34 33.94
N LEU A 307 -2.26 -2.34 32.67
CA LEU A 307 -1.72 -1.51 31.59
C LEU A 307 -2.89 -0.87 30.84
N TYR A 308 -2.66 0.32 30.28
CA TYR A 308 -3.66 1.06 29.52
C TYR A 308 -3.06 1.46 28.17
N PHE A 309 -3.78 1.23 27.08
CA PHE A 309 -3.31 1.44 25.72
C PHE A 309 -4.21 2.46 25.00
N SER A 310 -3.60 3.28 24.15
CA SER A 310 -4.32 4.12 23.20
C SER A 310 -3.44 4.45 21.99
N GLN A 311 -4.04 5.11 20.99
CA GLN A 311 -3.34 5.59 19.80
C GLN A 311 -2.52 4.51 19.09
N ILE A 312 -3.04 3.28 19.01
CA ILE A 312 -2.33 2.17 18.34
C ILE A 312 -2.46 2.34 16.83
N LYS A 313 -1.31 2.45 16.19
CA LYS A 313 -1.19 2.71 14.76
C LYS A 313 -0.18 1.82 14.10
N TRP A 314 -0.60 1.15 13.03
CA TRP A 314 0.28 0.40 12.14
C TRP A 314 0.19 1.00 10.75
N GLU A 315 1.33 1.40 10.19
CA GLU A 315 1.37 2.17 8.94
C GLU A 315 2.55 1.74 8.04
N PRO A 316 2.48 1.99 6.73
CA PRO A 316 3.60 1.70 5.83
C PRO A 316 4.78 2.66 6.07
N GLY A 317 5.98 2.18 5.74
CA GLY A 317 7.21 2.97 5.85
C GLY A 317 8.02 2.66 7.10
N ALA A 318 9.19 3.28 7.19
CA ALA A 318 10.17 3.02 8.26
C ALA A 318 10.00 3.93 9.48
N VAL A 319 9.16 4.95 9.38
CA VAL A 319 9.04 6.05 10.34
C VAL A 319 7.62 6.08 10.91
N ALA A 320 7.51 6.05 12.23
CA ALA A 320 6.25 6.30 12.92
C ALA A 320 5.86 7.78 12.75
N THR A 321 4.73 8.02 12.10
CA THR A 321 4.15 9.35 11.99
C THR A 321 3.12 9.58 13.10
N PRO A 322 2.78 10.84 13.45
CA PRO A 322 1.82 11.12 14.52
C PRO A 322 0.50 10.36 14.38
N PHE A 323 -0.16 10.09 15.51
CA PHE A 323 -1.47 9.46 15.49
C PHE A 323 -2.51 10.45 14.95
N GLU A 324 -3.15 10.08 13.84
CA GLU A 324 -4.20 10.87 13.21
C GLU A 324 -5.53 10.15 13.41
N ARG A 325 -6.44 10.77 14.16
CA ARG A 325 -7.78 10.24 14.37
C ARG A 325 -8.57 10.35 13.06
N ARG A 326 -9.11 9.23 12.59
CA ARG A 326 -10.09 9.25 11.50
C ARG A 326 -11.33 10.02 11.96
N PRO A 327 -12.10 10.63 11.05
CA PRO A 327 -13.41 11.16 11.38
C PRO A 327 -14.25 10.08 12.08
N ILE A 328 -14.87 10.43 13.22
CA ILE A 328 -15.52 9.47 14.11
C ILE A 328 -16.58 8.60 13.40
N GLY A 329 -17.32 9.17 12.45
CA GLY A 329 -18.31 8.42 11.65
C GLY A 329 -17.68 7.41 10.70
N LEU A 330 -16.50 7.70 10.14
CA LEU A 330 -15.77 6.74 9.30
C LEU A 330 -15.23 5.58 10.15
N GLU A 331 -14.66 5.87 11.30
CA GLU A 331 -14.16 4.87 12.24
C GLU A 331 -15.28 3.94 12.72
N LEU A 332 -16.46 4.50 13.04
CA LEU A 332 -17.65 3.72 13.38
C LEU A 332 -18.09 2.82 12.22
N ALA A 333 -18.16 3.36 10.99
CA ALA A 333 -18.53 2.57 9.82
C ALA A 333 -17.56 1.40 9.57
N LEU A 334 -16.25 1.61 9.80
CA LEU A 334 -15.24 0.55 9.73
C LEU A 334 -15.45 -0.51 10.80
N CYS A 335 -15.79 -0.13 12.04
CA CYS A 335 -16.15 -1.07 13.11
C CYS A 335 -17.43 -1.85 12.76
N GLN A 336 -18.45 -1.16 12.23
CA GLN A 336 -19.75 -1.72 11.88
C GLN A 336 -19.72 -2.74 10.73
N ARG A 337 -18.64 -2.77 9.93
CA ARG A 337 -18.40 -3.86 8.98
C ARG A 337 -18.25 -5.21 9.69
N TYR A 338 -17.86 -5.23 10.96
CA TYR A 338 -17.56 -6.45 11.72
C TYR A 338 -18.54 -6.70 12.85
N TYR A 339 -19.02 -5.65 13.49
CA TYR A 339 -20.06 -5.77 14.51
C TYR A 339 -20.95 -4.54 14.52
N CYS A 340 -22.26 -4.75 14.46
CA CYS A 340 -23.22 -3.68 14.68
C CYS A 340 -24.32 -4.12 15.63
N LYS A 341 -24.97 -3.14 16.25
CA LYS A 341 -26.12 -3.34 17.13
C LYS A 341 -27.14 -2.25 16.88
N SER A 342 -28.40 -2.54 17.20
CA SER A 342 -29.47 -1.54 17.17
C SER A 342 -29.47 -0.61 18.39
N TYR A 343 -28.90 -1.06 19.50
CA TYR A 343 -28.78 -0.25 20.71
C TYR A 343 -27.94 1.01 20.44
N ASN A 344 -28.20 2.08 21.20
CA ASN A 344 -27.27 3.21 21.26
C ASN A 344 -25.85 2.73 21.58
N LEU A 345 -24.83 3.44 21.05
CA LEU A 345 -23.43 3.01 21.14
C LEU A 345 -22.98 2.70 22.57
N ALA A 346 -23.36 3.56 23.53
CA ALA A 346 -23.02 3.42 24.95
C ALA A 346 -23.87 2.39 25.72
N THR A 347 -24.94 1.86 25.12
CA THR A 347 -25.83 0.88 25.77
C THR A 347 -25.39 -0.54 25.44
N ASN A 348 -25.11 -1.36 26.45
CA ASN A 348 -24.70 -2.74 26.25
C ASN A 348 -25.85 -3.59 25.65
N PRO A 349 -25.55 -4.52 24.73
CA PRO A 349 -26.55 -5.47 24.26
C PRO A 349 -27.20 -6.24 25.41
N GLY A 350 -28.50 -6.53 25.29
CA GLY A 350 -29.27 -7.21 26.34
C GLY A 350 -29.70 -6.33 27.51
N THR A 351 -29.47 -5.01 27.46
CA THR A 351 -30.02 -4.09 28.47
C THR A 351 -31.56 -4.09 28.38
N PRO A 352 -32.29 -4.43 29.47
CA PRO A 352 -33.75 -4.43 29.49
C PRO A 352 -34.32 -3.00 29.39
N ASN A 353 -35.59 -2.89 29.01
CA ASN A 353 -36.33 -1.63 28.89
C ASN A 353 -35.60 -0.55 28.06
N SER A 354 -34.92 -0.98 27.00
CA SER A 354 -34.19 -0.08 26.11
C SER A 354 -35.12 0.37 24.98
N ASP A 355 -35.69 1.56 25.10
CA ASP A 355 -36.58 2.08 24.04
C ASP A 355 -35.79 2.68 22.87
N ALA A 356 -34.61 3.23 23.15
CA ALA A 356 -33.77 3.88 22.16
C ALA A 356 -33.09 2.87 21.23
N GLY A 357 -33.36 3.00 19.93
CA GLY A 357 -32.77 2.16 18.89
C GLY A 357 -33.47 0.81 18.70
N ARG A 358 -34.60 0.53 19.38
CA ARG A 358 -35.36 -0.70 19.12
C ARG A 358 -35.98 -0.67 17.74
N ILE A 359 -36.10 -1.84 17.14
CA ILE A 359 -36.93 -2.07 15.97
C ILE A 359 -38.34 -2.36 16.46
N ALA A 360 -39.33 -1.74 15.83
CA ALA A 360 -40.73 -1.87 16.19
C ALA A 360 -41.58 -2.09 14.95
N THR A 361 -42.50 -3.06 15.02
CA THR A 361 -43.61 -3.19 14.09
C THR A 361 -44.91 -3.41 14.85
N GLY A 362 -45.98 -2.73 14.45
CA GLY A 362 -47.28 -2.76 15.11
C GLY A 362 -48.36 -3.51 14.32
N ILE A 363 -47.96 -4.44 13.43
CA ILE A 363 -48.92 -5.12 12.55
C ILE A 363 -49.59 -6.27 13.31
N GLN A 364 -50.93 -6.31 13.28
CA GLN A 364 -51.74 -7.46 13.70
C GLN A 364 -52.16 -8.27 12.47
N ILE A 365 -51.62 -9.48 12.33
CA ILE A 365 -51.93 -10.39 11.20
C ILE A 365 -52.72 -11.60 11.73
N GLY A 366 -53.98 -11.42 12.12
CA GLY A 366 -54.82 -12.52 12.59
C GLY A 366 -56.02 -12.11 13.45
N GLY A 367 -56.96 -13.04 13.62
CA GLY A 367 -58.09 -12.89 14.56
C GLY A 367 -57.62 -12.93 16.01
N THR A 368 -58.47 -12.45 16.93
CA THR A 368 -58.16 -12.11 18.33
C THR A 368 -57.48 -13.22 19.16
N ASN A 369 -57.47 -14.48 18.71
CA ASN A 369 -56.98 -15.64 19.48
C ASN A 369 -56.15 -16.63 18.63
N SER A 370 -55.48 -16.18 17.57
CA SER A 370 -54.63 -17.06 16.74
C SER A 370 -53.19 -16.56 16.67
N PRO A 371 -52.19 -17.46 16.72
CA PRO A 371 -50.79 -17.07 16.52
C PRO A 371 -50.62 -16.45 15.12
N SER A 372 -50.02 -15.26 15.05
CA SER A 372 -49.79 -14.54 13.80
C SER A 372 -48.32 -14.61 13.38
N PHE A 373 -48.05 -15.02 12.15
CA PHE A 373 -46.72 -14.94 11.55
C PHE A 373 -46.41 -13.50 11.14
N THR A 374 -45.26 -12.98 11.58
CA THR A 374 -44.80 -11.62 11.25
C THR A 374 -43.37 -11.67 10.73
N ALA A 375 -43.08 -10.81 9.74
CA ALA A 375 -41.77 -10.66 9.11
C ALA A 375 -41.31 -9.19 9.12
N TYR A 376 -40.01 -8.97 9.27
CA TYR A 376 -39.38 -7.64 9.19
C TYR A 376 -38.08 -7.70 8.38
N ALA A 377 -37.94 -6.84 7.38
CA ALA A 377 -36.71 -6.72 6.60
C ALA A 377 -35.67 -5.88 7.35
N LEU A 378 -34.67 -6.54 7.94
CA LEU A 378 -33.57 -5.91 8.64
C LEU A 378 -32.45 -5.52 7.65
N ARG A 379 -31.98 -4.28 7.74
CA ARG A 379 -30.80 -3.79 7.03
C ARG A 379 -29.70 -3.41 8.02
N PHE A 380 -28.47 -3.77 7.69
CA PHE A 380 -27.30 -3.34 8.47
C PHE A 380 -26.87 -1.93 8.06
N PRO A 381 -26.28 -1.14 8.98
CA PRO A 381 -25.87 0.24 8.69
C PRO A 381 -24.79 0.32 7.60
N VAL A 382 -23.97 -0.71 7.47
CA VAL A 382 -22.97 -0.89 6.41
C VAL A 382 -22.99 -2.32 5.91
N ASN A 383 -22.48 -2.57 4.72
CA ASN A 383 -22.27 -3.94 4.27
C ASN A 383 -21.20 -4.62 5.11
N MET A 384 -21.60 -5.67 5.82
CA MET A 384 -20.74 -6.43 6.72
C MET A 384 -19.70 -7.26 5.95
N ARG A 385 -18.63 -7.64 6.65
CA ARG A 385 -17.51 -8.41 6.14
C ARG A 385 -17.94 -9.74 5.50
N ASN A 386 -18.82 -10.46 6.18
CA ASN A 386 -19.40 -11.73 5.76
C ASN A 386 -20.87 -11.78 6.22
N ALA A 387 -21.54 -12.91 6.03
CA ALA A 387 -22.83 -13.15 6.65
C ALA A 387 -22.64 -13.22 8.18
N PRO A 388 -23.21 -12.28 8.96
CA PRO A 388 -22.97 -12.19 10.39
C PRO A 388 -23.84 -13.17 11.18
N ALA A 389 -23.42 -13.56 12.38
CA ALA A 389 -24.30 -14.16 13.37
C ALA A 389 -25.20 -13.07 13.97
N VAL A 390 -26.52 -13.21 13.85
CA VAL A 390 -27.50 -12.25 14.38
C VAL A 390 -28.11 -12.77 15.66
N THR A 391 -28.04 -12.00 16.74
CA THR A 391 -28.78 -12.26 17.98
C THR A 391 -29.85 -11.21 18.16
N LEU A 392 -31.08 -11.65 18.41
CA LEU A 392 -32.20 -10.76 18.71
C LEU A 392 -32.39 -10.68 20.23
N TYR A 393 -32.85 -9.54 20.71
CA TYR A 393 -33.12 -9.31 22.12
C TYR A 393 -34.53 -8.74 22.29
N GLY A 394 -35.31 -9.28 23.22
CA GLY A 394 -36.59 -8.68 23.59
C GLY A 394 -36.37 -7.24 24.08
N ALA A 395 -37.10 -6.27 23.54
CA ALA A 395 -36.88 -4.85 23.87
C ALA A 395 -37.13 -4.53 25.35
N VAL A 396 -38.10 -5.21 25.98
CA VAL A 396 -38.43 -5.03 27.41
C VAL A 396 -37.56 -5.92 28.29
N SER A 397 -37.46 -7.20 27.96
CA SER A 397 -36.78 -8.20 28.80
C SER A 397 -35.25 -8.15 28.70
N GLY A 398 -34.70 -7.72 27.56
CA GLY A 398 -33.27 -7.87 27.25
C GLY A 398 -32.84 -9.33 27.00
N ASN A 399 -33.77 -10.28 26.98
CA ASN A 399 -33.45 -11.70 26.82
C ASN A 399 -33.01 -12.00 25.37
N PRO A 400 -31.94 -12.77 25.17
CA PRO A 400 -31.52 -13.18 23.84
C PRO A 400 -32.53 -14.15 23.23
N ASN A 401 -32.60 -14.15 21.89
CA ASN A 401 -33.48 -14.99 21.08
C ASN A 401 -34.97 -14.79 21.39
N LYS A 402 -35.36 -13.55 21.71
CA LYS A 402 -36.74 -13.16 21.99
C LYS A 402 -37.15 -11.91 21.24
N ILE A 403 -38.46 -11.77 21.02
CA ILE A 403 -39.11 -10.55 20.56
C ILE A 403 -40.18 -10.19 21.58
N THR A 404 -40.20 -8.95 22.02
CA THR A 404 -41.26 -8.44 22.90
C THR A 404 -42.51 -8.15 22.07
N MET A 405 -43.69 -8.45 22.61
CA MET A 405 -44.99 -8.26 21.95
C MET A 405 -45.82 -7.16 22.63
N SER A 406 -47.03 -6.92 22.12
CA SER A 406 -47.91 -5.81 22.53
C SER A 406 -48.29 -5.78 24.02
N ASP A 407 -48.18 -6.91 24.71
CA ASP A 407 -48.44 -7.10 26.14
C ASP A 407 -47.16 -6.97 26.99
N ASN A 408 -46.04 -6.57 26.38
CA ASN A 408 -44.70 -6.52 26.97
C ASN A 408 -44.13 -7.90 27.36
N ALA A 409 -44.75 -9.01 26.95
CA ALA A 409 -44.22 -10.34 27.14
C ALA A 409 -43.28 -10.73 25.98
N ASP A 410 -42.39 -11.70 26.25
CA ASP A 410 -41.53 -12.28 25.24
C ASP A 410 -42.25 -13.36 24.42
N SER A 411 -41.89 -13.46 23.13
CA SER A 411 -42.32 -14.55 22.26
C SER A 411 -41.97 -15.91 22.88
N THR A 412 -42.94 -16.84 22.90
CA THR A 412 -42.67 -18.22 23.31
C THR A 412 -41.74 -18.91 22.32
N GLY A 413 -42.03 -18.76 21.03
CA GLY A 413 -41.19 -19.21 19.93
C GLY A 413 -39.88 -18.43 19.80
N VAL A 414 -38.88 -19.08 19.20
CA VAL A 414 -37.59 -18.46 18.87
C VAL A 414 -37.73 -17.76 17.51
N PRO A 415 -37.46 -16.44 17.43
CA PRO A 415 -37.43 -15.71 16.18
C PRO A 415 -36.26 -16.21 15.31
N THR A 416 -36.41 -16.10 13.99
CA THR A 416 -35.41 -16.62 13.03
C THR A 416 -34.97 -15.54 12.05
N ALA A 417 -33.70 -15.56 11.68
CA ALA A 417 -33.17 -14.74 10.59
C ALA A 417 -33.09 -15.59 9.30
N ARG A 418 -33.76 -15.15 8.23
CA ARG A 418 -33.76 -15.78 6.91
C ARG A 418 -33.04 -14.92 5.88
N GLY A 419 -32.45 -15.57 4.87
CA GLY A 419 -31.75 -14.89 3.78
C GLY A 419 -30.56 -14.03 4.25
N LEU A 420 -29.94 -14.41 5.37
CA LEU A 420 -28.86 -13.66 6.01
C LEU A 420 -27.65 -13.49 5.09
N ASN A 421 -27.26 -12.24 4.87
CA ASN A 421 -26.13 -11.83 4.04
C ASN A 421 -25.49 -10.56 4.59
N GLY A 422 -24.40 -10.08 3.98
CA GLY A 422 -23.68 -8.90 4.47
C GLY A 422 -24.48 -7.61 4.49
N SER A 423 -25.60 -7.50 3.77
CA SER A 423 -26.43 -6.29 3.73
C SER A 423 -27.64 -6.32 4.66
N GLY A 424 -28.03 -7.50 5.16
CA GLY A 424 -29.22 -7.66 6.00
C GLY A 424 -29.81 -9.06 6.01
N CYS A 425 -31.01 -9.17 6.55
CA CYS A 425 -31.79 -10.41 6.60
C CYS A 425 -33.29 -10.11 6.78
N GLU A 426 -34.13 -11.12 6.65
CA GLU A 426 -35.53 -11.09 7.09
C GLU A 426 -35.63 -11.70 8.49
N ILE A 427 -36.23 -10.98 9.44
CA ILE A 427 -36.52 -11.48 10.79
C ILE A 427 -37.96 -11.96 10.85
N ASN A 428 -38.17 -13.21 11.24
CA ASN A 428 -39.47 -13.84 11.33
C ASN A 428 -39.77 -14.35 12.73
N TRP A 429 -41.02 -14.16 13.17
CA TRP A 429 -41.49 -14.69 14.44
C TRP A 429 -42.99 -14.99 14.39
N VAL A 430 -43.44 -15.66 15.45
CA VAL A 430 -44.84 -15.97 15.70
C VAL A 430 -45.23 -15.31 17.01
N ASN A 431 -46.27 -14.48 16.98
CA ASN A 431 -46.83 -13.89 18.19
C ASN A 431 -47.60 -14.94 19.00
N ASN A 432 -47.56 -14.79 20.32
CA ASN A 432 -48.41 -15.57 21.22
C ASN A 432 -49.89 -15.28 20.91
N ALA A 433 -50.78 -16.20 21.28
CA ALA A 433 -52.21 -15.99 21.07
C ALA A 433 -52.68 -14.73 21.83
N GLY A 434 -53.41 -13.85 21.13
CA GLY A 434 -53.91 -12.60 21.70
C GLY A 434 -52.94 -11.43 21.70
N THR A 435 -51.71 -11.61 21.20
CA THR A 435 -50.72 -10.53 21.08
C THR A 435 -50.40 -10.21 19.61
N PHE A 436 -49.83 -9.02 19.38
CA PHE A 436 -49.46 -8.58 18.04
C PHE A 436 -48.14 -7.79 18.05
N GLY A 437 -47.65 -7.44 16.86
CA GLY A 437 -46.46 -6.62 16.67
C GLY A 437 -45.16 -7.34 17.02
N GLY A 438 -44.10 -6.56 17.20
CA GLY A 438 -42.79 -7.05 17.61
C GLY A 438 -41.85 -5.89 17.91
N TRP A 439 -41.24 -5.92 19.09
CA TRP A 439 -40.25 -4.95 19.57
C TRP A 439 -39.00 -5.68 19.99
N PHE A 440 -37.89 -5.39 19.31
CA PHE A 440 -36.65 -6.09 19.56
C PHE A 440 -35.43 -5.21 19.25
N HIS A 441 -34.32 -5.59 19.84
CA HIS A 441 -33.01 -5.16 19.40
C HIS A 441 -32.28 -6.30 18.71
N PHE A 442 -31.20 -5.96 18.02
CA PHE A 442 -30.30 -6.95 17.45
C PHE A 442 -28.84 -6.59 17.70
N THR A 443 -28.01 -7.63 17.65
CA THR A 443 -26.58 -7.55 17.35
C THR A 443 -26.33 -8.38 16.10
N ALA A 444 -25.36 -7.98 15.29
CA ALA A 444 -24.89 -8.72 14.14
C ALA A 444 -23.37 -8.76 14.20
N ASP A 445 -22.80 -9.96 14.23
CA ASP A 445 -21.38 -10.22 14.42
C ASP A 445 -20.80 -11.02 13.25
N ALA A 446 -19.94 -10.39 12.47
CA ALA A 446 -19.28 -10.98 11.30
C ALA A 446 -17.90 -11.62 11.64
N GLU A 447 -17.58 -11.77 12.92
CA GLU A 447 -16.29 -12.30 13.38
C GLU A 447 -16.36 -13.59 14.19
N ILE A 448 -17.57 -14.16 14.36
CA ILE A 448 -17.81 -15.41 15.09
C ILE A 448 -18.41 -16.51 14.21
#